data_AF-A0A812KUL8-F1
#
_entry.id   AF-A0A812KUL8-F1
#
_cell.length_a   1.000
_cell.length_b   1.000
_cell.length_c   1.000
_cell.angle_alpha   90.00
_cell.angle_beta   90.00
_cell.angle_gamma   90.00
#
_symmetry.space_group_name_H-M   'P 1'
#
loop_
_entity.id
_entity.type
_entity.pdbx_description
1 polymer ?
#
loop_
_entity_poly.entity_id
_entity_poly.type
_entity_poly.pdbx_seq_one_letter_code
_entity_poly.pdbx_strand_id
1 'polypeptide(L)'
;MIVDISWPSTVRANKASSTWPVVQAVQAMRSWMWPWLFCWSTLSTGATELPPAKMLQMGRIMQCTFCQILVSEVVDAAYRDLTDSAALRKLNKHCSDISSRIATLSGATSPKESEDFCARMVREHGGDLLDAKSMGEDLTSFCVQDDFCRPGRDAEADALVEGIMSNLGHKEDCAASSDTS
;
A
#
# COMPACT_ATOMS: atom_id res chain seq x y z
N MET A 1 -8.15 -0.54 49.79
CA MET A 1 -6.90 -1.13 50.30
C MET A 1 -5.83 -0.86 49.26
N ILE A 2 -4.89 -0.01 49.62
CA ILE A 2 -3.77 0.47 48.79
C ILE A 2 -2.57 -0.38 49.16
N VAL A 3 -1.80 -0.87 48.18
CA VAL A 3 -0.49 -1.48 48.45
C VAL A 3 0.54 -0.82 47.54
N ASP A 4 1.28 0.10 48.15
CA ASP A 4 2.55 0.67 47.74
C ASP A 4 3.62 -0.41 47.57
N ILE A 5 4.43 -0.34 46.51
CA ILE A 5 5.71 -1.06 46.42
C ILE A 5 6.80 -0.08 46.00
N SER A 6 7.78 0.07 46.89
CA SER A 6 8.91 1.01 46.86
C SER A 6 10.23 0.24 46.76
N TRP A 7 11.07 0.60 45.76
CA TRP A 7 12.56 0.74 45.71
C TRP A 7 13.47 -0.46 46.11
N PRO A 8 14.78 -0.54 45.74
CA PRO A 8 15.75 0.56 45.56
C PRO A 8 16.79 0.45 44.42
N SER A 9 17.60 1.53 44.37
CA SER A 9 18.66 1.95 43.46
C SER A 9 19.96 1.12 43.50
N THR A 10 20.77 1.17 42.44
CA THR A 10 22.24 1.23 42.59
C THR A 10 22.93 1.98 41.45
N VAL A 11 23.74 2.95 41.86
CA VAL A 11 24.61 3.82 41.07
C VAL A 11 25.96 3.12 40.85
N ARG A 12 26.61 3.29 39.69
CA ARG A 12 28.08 3.29 39.62
C ARG A 12 28.59 4.22 38.52
N ALA A 13 29.26 5.28 38.97
CA ALA A 13 30.07 6.19 38.18
C ALA A 13 31.42 5.56 37.82
N ASN A 14 32.03 5.99 36.71
CA ASN A 14 33.48 6.02 36.57
C ASN A 14 33.91 7.23 35.73
N LYS A 15 35.00 7.84 36.20
CA LYS A 15 35.55 9.16 35.87
C LYS A 15 37.02 8.98 35.53
N ALA A 16 37.50 9.59 34.45
CA ALA A 16 38.90 9.97 34.19
C ALA A 16 38.99 10.59 32.78
N SER A 17 39.20 11.90 32.60
CA SER A 17 40.50 12.63 32.57
C SER A 17 41.39 12.18 31.39
N SER A 18 42.04 13.02 30.58
CA SER A 18 42.30 14.47 30.49
C SER A 18 43.12 14.68 29.19
N THR A 19 43.42 15.95 28.88
CA THR A 19 44.51 16.45 28.01
C THR A 19 44.29 16.60 26.50
N TRP A 20 44.13 17.87 26.11
CA TRP A 20 44.61 18.49 24.86
C TRP A 20 46.11 18.88 25.03
N PRO A 21 46.85 19.56 24.11
CA PRO A 21 46.54 20.02 22.73
C PRO A 21 47.73 19.89 21.69
N VAL A 22 47.44 20.24 20.42
CA VAL A 22 48.25 21.14 19.53
C VAL A 22 49.47 20.62 18.69
N VAL A 23 49.44 21.03 17.40
CA VAL A 23 50.44 21.02 16.30
C VAL A 23 50.74 19.70 15.57
N GLN A 24 50.26 19.56 14.33
CA GLN A 24 51.14 19.71 13.15
C GLN A 24 50.34 19.90 11.86
N ALA A 25 50.57 21.08 11.29
CA ALA A 25 50.17 21.48 9.95
C ALA A 25 51.10 20.87 8.90
N VAL A 26 50.66 21.01 7.64
CA VAL A 26 51.45 20.92 6.40
C VAL A 26 51.49 19.54 5.71
N GLN A 27 50.45 19.27 4.93
CA GLN A 27 50.56 18.87 3.51
C GLN A 27 49.14 18.91 2.91
N ALA A 28 48.72 20.07 2.42
CA ALA A 28 48.92 20.48 1.03
C ALA A 28 48.09 19.64 0.03
N MET A 29 46.85 20.11 -0.17
CA MET A 29 46.25 20.36 -1.49
C MET A 29 46.58 19.35 -2.60
N ARG A 30 45.82 18.25 -2.70
CA ARG A 30 45.56 17.50 -3.96
C ARG A 30 44.67 16.27 -3.73
N SER A 31 43.39 16.47 -3.39
CA SER A 31 42.41 15.36 -3.48
C SER A 31 40.95 15.80 -3.65
N TRP A 32 40.69 17.10 -3.78
CA TRP A 32 39.35 17.64 -4.00
C TRP A 32 39.07 17.80 -5.48
N MET A 33 38.96 16.67 -6.19
CA MET A 33 38.30 16.53 -7.48
C MET A 33 38.40 15.04 -7.82
N TRP A 34 37.25 14.37 -7.92
CA TRP A 34 37.01 12.92 -8.12
C TRP A 34 36.53 12.23 -6.84
N PRO A 35 35.24 12.41 -6.51
CA PRO A 35 34.35 11.25 -6.69
C PRO A 35 32.93 11.57 -7.20
N TRP A 36 32.73 12.63 -8.00
CA TRP A 36 31.38 13.00 -8.50
C TRP A 36 31.00 12.44 -9.88
N LEU A 37 31.85 11.61 -10.51
CA LEU A 37 31.58 11.03 -11.83
C LEU A 37 31.32 9.51 -11.83
N PHE A 38 31.21 8.87 -10.65
CA PHE A 38 30.96 7.42 -10.54
C PHE A 38 29.67 7.03 -9.80
N CYS A 39 28.70 7.94 -9.67
CA CYS A 39 27.39 7.63 -9.07
C CYS A 39 26.21 7.58 -10.06
N TRP A 40 26.43 7.59 -11.39
CA TRP A 40 25.32 7.70 -12.36
C TRP A 40 25.19 6.56 -13.39
N SER A 41 25.88 5.43 -13.25
CA SER A 41 25.93 4.44 -14.35
C SER A 41 25.42 3.04 -14.05
N THR A 42 24.70 2.80 -12.94
CA THR A 42 24.10 1.48 -12.67
C THR A 42 22.64 1.55 -12.21
N LEU A 43 21.87 2.50 -12.72
CA LEU A 43 20.41 2.52 -12.55
C LEU A 43 19.70 2.57 -13.91
N SER A 44 20.14 1.72 -14.84
CA SER A 44 19.37 1.36 -16.02
C SER A 44 18.67 0.04 -15.73
N THR A 45 17.47 0.16 -15.14
CA THR A 45 16.25 -0.54 -15.60
C THR A 45 16.49 -1.83 -16.38
N GLY A 46 16.65 -2.94 -15.66
CA GLY A 46 16.25 -4.24 -16.17
C GLY A 46 14.72 -4.29 -16.18
N ALA A 47 14.10 -3.65 -17.17
CA ALA A 47 12.73 -3.96 -17.54
C ALA A 47 12.75 -5.41 -18.06
N THR A 48 12.56 -6.35 -17.14
CA THR A 48 12.33 -7.74 -17.51
C THR A 48 10.95 -7.76 -18.14
N GLU A 49 10.90 -7.73 -19.48
CA GLU A 49 9.67 -8.00 -20.22
C GLU A 49 9.13 -9.35 -19.73
N LEU A 50 8.06 -9.30 -18.94
CA LEU A 50 7.38 -10.49 -18.48
C LEU A 50 6.89 -11.26 -19.71
N PRO A 51 7.14 -12.59 -19.78
CA PRO A 51 6.66 -13.38 -20.90
C PRO A 51 5.13 -13.21 -21.05
N PRO A 52 4.60 -13.18 -22.29
CA PRO A 52 3.21 -12.78 -22.56
C PRO A 52 2.16 -13.63 -21.82
N ALA A 53 2.46 -14.90 -21.54
CA ALA A 53 1.60 -15.76 -20.74
C ALA A 53 1.42 -15.26 -19.29
N LYS A 54 2.46 -14.65 -18.70
CA LYS A 54 2.38 -14.07 -17.35
C LYS A 54 1.66 -12.74 -17.34
N MET A 55 1.72 -11.94 -18.41
CA MET A 55 0.95 -10.69 -18.50
C MET A 55 -0.56 -10.95 -18.56
N LEU A 56 -0.99 -11.98 -19.29
CA LEU A 56 -2.42 -12.37 -19.33
C LEU A 56 -2.91 -12.90 -17.97
N GLN A 57 -2.10 -13.68 -17.27
CA GLN A 57 -2.41 -14.12 -15.91
C GLN A 57 -2.49 -12.94 -14.94
N MET A 58 -1.56 -11.99 -15.03
CA MET A 58 -1.56 -10.81 -14.17
C MET A 58 -2.76 -9.90 -14.42
N GLY A 59 -3.19 -9.74 -15.68
CA GLY A 59 -4.42 -9.01 -15.99
C GLY A 59 -5.65 -9.61 -15.28
N ARG A 60 -5.76 -10.94 -15.24
CA ARG A 60 -6.85 -11.64 -14.53
C ARG A 60 -6.73 -11.50 -13.01
N ILE A 61 -5.52 -11.67 -12.45
CA ILE A 61 -5.27 -11.48 -11.02
C ILE A 61 -5.70 -10.08 -10.59
N MET A 62 -5.33 -9.06 -11.37
CA MET A 62 -5.71 -7.67 -11.10
C MET A 62 -7.23 -7.45 -11.18
N GLN A 63 -7.92 -8.05 -12.17
CA GLN A 63 -9.40 -8.02 -12.22
C GLN A 63 -10.03 -8.56 -10.95
N CYS A 64 -9.57 -9.74 -10.52
CA CYS A 64 -10.07 -10.36 -9.30
C CYS A 64 -9.78 -9.49 -8.07
N THR A 65 -8.54 -9.02 -7.91
CA THR A 65 -8.14 -8.14 -6.80
C THR A 65 -9.00 -6.87 -6.73
N PHE A 66 -9.17 -6.15 -7.85
CA PHE A 66 -9.98 -4.94 -7.87
C PHE A 66 -11.46 -5.24 -7.59
N CYS A 67 -12.00 -6.32 -8.13
CA CYS A 67 -13.37 -6.70 -7.86
C CYS A 67 -13.59 -6.95 -6.36
N GLN A 68 -12.72 -7.74 -5.72
CA GLN A 68 -12.83 -8.04 -4.29
C GLN A 68 -12.71 -6.78 -3.42
N ILE A 69 -11.82 -5.85 -3.78
CA ILE A 69 -11.67 -4.58 -3.06
C ILE A 69 -12.94 -3.71 -3.21
N LEU A 70 -13.45 -3.56 -4.43
CA LEU A 70 -14.66 -2.78 -4.68
C LEU A 70 -15.89 -3.38 -3.99
N VAL A 71 -16.05 -4.71 -4.03
CA VAL A 71 -17.09 -5.42 -3.27
C VAL A 71 -16.95 -5.14 -1.78
N SER A 72 -15.76 -5.28 -1.22
CA SER A 72 -15.52 -5.06 0.22
C SER A 72 -15.88 -3.64 0.64
N GLU A 73 -15.55 -2.66 -0.20
CA GLU A 73 -15.90 -1.26 0.00
C GLU A 73 -17.42 -1.02 -0.09
N VAL A 74 -18.12 -1.61 -1.09
CA VAL A 74 -19.58 -1.43 -1.27
C VAL A 74 -20.41 -2.17 -0.20
N VAL A 75 -19.87 -3.23 0.41
CA VAL A 75 -20.51 -3.92 1.53
C VAL A 75 -20.61 -3.00 2.76
N ASP A 76 -19.73 -2.01 2.90
CA ASP A 76 -19.78 -1.03 3.98
C ASP A 76 -21.14 -0.29 4.00
N ALA A 77 -21.70 -0.13 5.20
CA ALA A 77 -23.00 0.50 5.42
C ALA A 77 -23.08 1.93 4.86
N ALA A 78 -21.93 2.59 4.70
CA ALA A 78 -21.80 3.91 4.11
C ALA A 78 -22.31 4.01 2.65
N TYR A 79 -22.53 2.90 1.94
CA TYR A 79 -23.04 2.90 0.56
C TYR A 79 -24.56 2.76 0.44
N ARG A 80 -25.28 2.41 1.52
CA ARG A 80 -26.73 2.16 1.45
C ARG A 80 -27.55 3.41 1.13
N ASP A 81 -27.15 4.56 1.68
CA ASP A 81 -27.92 5.80 1.61
C ASP A 81 -27.37 6.79 0.56
N LEU A 82 -26.40 6.36 -0.25
CA LEU A 82 -25.81 7.16 -1.30
C LEU A 82 -26.60 7.01 -2.59
N THR A 83 -26.82 8.12 -3.30
CA THR A 83 -27.24 8.06 -4.71
C THR A 83 -26.15 7.37 -5.53
N ASP A 84 -26.51 6.65 -6.60
CA ASP A 84 -25.55 5.94 -7.47
C ASP A 84 -24.41 6.85 -7.93
N SER A 85 -24.73 8.10 -8.32
CA SER A 85 -23.72 9.07 -8.74
C SER A 85 -22.71 9.45 -7.65
N ALA A 86 -23.12 9.42 -6.38
CA ALA A 86 -22.27 9.69 -5.22
C ALA A 86 -21.45 8.45 -4.86
N ALA A 87 -22.07 7.27 -4.89
CA ALA A 87 -21.41 5.99 -4.70
C ALA A 87 -20.31 5.76 -5.74
N LEU A 88 -20.60 5.94 -7.04
CA LEU A 88 -19.61 5.84 -8.12
C LEU A 88 -18.46 6.84 -7.96
N ARG A 89 -18.73 8.06 -7.48
CA ARG A 89 -17.67 9.03 -7.17
C ARG A 89 -16.80 8.57 -6.00
N LYS A 90 -17.41 8.00 -4.96
CA LYS A 90 -16.68 7.45 -3.81
C LYS A 90 -15.81 6.26 -4.23
N LEU A 91 -16.33 5.36 -5.07
CA LEU A 91 -15.56 4.24 -5.63
C LEU A 91 -14.38 4.70 -6.49
N ASN A 92 -14.59 5.70 -7.37
CA ASN A 92 -13.49 6.27 -8.16
C ASN A 92 -12.42 6.94 -7.28
N LYS A 93 -12.83 7.62 -6.19
CA LYS A 93 -11.87 8.17 -5.23
C LYS A 93 -11.09 7.05 -4.54
N HIS A 94 -11.78 6.00 -4.11
CA HIS A 94 -11.16 4.83 -3.50
C HIS A 94 -10.12 4.19 -4.44
N CYS A 95 -10.42 4.09 -5.74
CA CYS A 95 -9.47 3.65 -6.77
C CYS A 95 -8.16 4.45 -6.76
N SER A 96 -8.24 5.79 -6.67
CA SER A 96 -7.06 6.67 -6.60
C SER A 96 -6.25 6.45 -5.32
N ASP A 97 -6.93 6.21 -4.20
CA ASP A 97 -6.30 6.02 -2.89
C ASP A 97 -5.54 4.68 -2.78
N ILE A 98 -6.03 3.63 -3.44
CA ILE A 98 -5.45 2.28 -3.38
C ILE A 98 -4.45 1.98 -4.51
N SER A 99 -4.51 2.69 -5.63
CA SER A 99 -3.76 2.36 -6.86
C SER A 99 -2.26 2.27 -6.65
N SER A 100 -1.67 3.21 -5.89
CA SER A 100 -0.25 3.22 -5.58
C SER A 100 0.19 2.00 -4.77
N ARG A 101 -0.66 1.52 -3.86
CA ARG A 101 -0.38 0.33 -3.05
C ARG A 101 -0.45 -0.93 -3.90
N ILE A 102 -1.46 -1.03 -4.75
CA ILE A 102 -1.62 -2.15 -5.68
C ILE A 102 -0.43 -2.25 -6.62
N ALA A 103 -0.02 -1.13 -7.21
CA ALA A 103 1.17 -1.07 -8.05
C ALA A 103 2.43 -1.57 -7.31
N THR A 104 2.60 -1.13 -6.05
CA THR A 104 3.75 -1.52 -5.22
C THR A 104 3.73 -3.01 -4.87
N LEU A 105 2.59 -3.56 -4.46
CA LEU A 105 2.46 -4.94 -4.01
C LEU A 105 2.42 -5.93 -5.18
N SER A 106 1.79 -5.56 -6.30
CA SER A 106 1.76 -6.39 -7.51
C SER A 106 3.11 -6.41 -8.23
N GLY A 107 3.88 -5.31 -8.15
CA GLY A 107 5.16 -5.15 -8.85
C GLY A 107 5.05 -5.18 -10.38
N ALA A 108 3.83 -5.20 -10.94
CA ALA A 108 3.58 -5.47 -12.36
C ALA A 108 2.91 -4.31 -13.11
N THR A 109 2.42 -3.30 -12.39
CA THR A 109 1.76 -2.13 -12.98
C THR A 109 2.27 -0.86 -12.33
N SER A 110 2.24 0.25 -13.07
CA SER A 110 2.45 1.57 -12.48
C SER A 110 1.21 2.01 -11.66
N PRO A 111 1.37 2.94 -10.70
CA PRO A 111 0.23 3.49 -9.95
C PRO A 111 -0.87 4.05 -10.85
N LYS A 112 -0.49 4.73 -11.92
CA LYS A 112 -1.43 5.31 -12.87
C LYS A 112 -2.19 4.24 -13.67
N GLU A 113 -1.50 3.19 -14.12
CA GLU A 113 -2.17 2.07 -14.82
C GLU A 113 -3.11 1.32 -13.88
N SER A 114 -2.73 1.13 -12.62
CA SER A 114 -3.61 0.57 -11.58
C SER A 114 -4.86 1.43 -11.36
N GLU A 115 -4.70 2.75 -11.30
CA GLU A 115 -5.81 3.70 -11.16
C GLU A 115 -6.76 3.66 -12.37
N ASP A 116 -6.21 3.76 -13.58
CA ASP A 116 -6.98 3.72 -14.84
C ASP A 116 -7.73 2.39 -14.99
N PHE A 117 -7.12 1.29 -14.53
CA PHE A 117 -7.74 -0.02 -14.53
C PHE A 117 -8.92 -0.09 -13.55
N CYS A 118 -8.73 0.38 -12.32
CA CYS A 118 -9.78 0.43 -11.31
C CYS A 118 -10.94 1.33 -11.73
N ALA A 119 -10.63 2.52 -12.25
CA ALA A 119 -11.65 3.45 -12.75
C ALA A 119 -12.47 2.83 -13.90
N ARG A 120 -11.84 2.04 -14.76
CA ARG A 120 -12.53 1.28 -15.81
C ARG A 120 -13.50 0.24 -15.22
N MET A 121 -13.04 -0.55 -14.24
CA MET A 121 -13.88 -1.50 -13.52
C MET A 121 -15.11 -0.82 -12.89
N VAL A 122 -14.91 0.31 -12.19
CA VAL A 122 -16.02 1.07 -11.59
C VAL A 122 -16.97 1.59 -12.64
N ARG A 123 -16.47 2.07 -13.78
CA ARG A 123 -17.30 2.60 -14.86
C ARG A 123 -18.12 1.50 -15.56
N GLU A 124 -17.55 0.33 -15.74
CA GLU A 124 -18.15 -0.76 -16.51
C GLU A 124 -19.05 -1.67 -15.66
N HIS A 125 -18.72 -1.85 -14.38
CA HIS A 125 -19.40 -2.81 -13.49
C HIS A 125 -19.87 -2.20 -12.17
N GLY A 126 -19.50 -0.94 -11.86
CA GLY A 126 -19.89 -0.31 -10.59
C GLY A 126 -21.38 -0.07 -10.46
N GLY A 127 -22.11 0.10 -11.57
CA GLY A 127 -23.57 0.17 -11.56
C GLY A 127 -24.19 -1.15 -11.12
N ASP A 128 -23.83 -2.24 -11.79
CA ASP A 128 -24.31 -3.60 -11.50
C ASP A 128 -24.01 -4.00 -10.04
N LEU A 129 -22.82 -3.63 -9.54
CA LEU A 129 -22.42 -3.88 -8.15
C LEU A 129 -23.31 -3.13 -7.15
N LEU A 130 -23.65 -1.87 -7.43
CA LEU A 130 -24.52 -1.06 -6.57
C LEU A 130 -25.98 -1.54 -6.64
N ASP A 131 -26.43 -1.95 -7.83
CA ASP A 131 -27.75 -2.51 -8.03
C ASP A 131 -27.91 -3.82 -7.24
N ALA A 132 -26.96 -4.75 -7.37
CA ALA A 132 -26.92 -5.98 -6.59
C ALA A 132 -26.93 -5.69 -5.07
N LYS A 133 -26.16 -4.69 -4.62
CA LYS A 133 -26.16 -4.25 -3.21
C LYS A 133 -27.53 -3.74 -2.76
N SER A 134 -28.20 -2.96 -3.61
CA SER A 134 -29.50 -2.35 -3.33
C SER A 134 -30.61 -3.39 -3.22
N MET A 135 -30.51 -4.47 -3.99
CA MET A 135 -31.42 -5.62 -3.94
C MET A 135 -31.14 -6.56 -2.76
N GLY A 136 -30.06 -6.32 -2.01
CA GLY A 136 -29.66 -7.14 -0.87
C GLY A 136 -29.03 -8.47 -1.29
N GLU A 137 -28.49 -8.54 -2.51
CA GLU A 137 -27.78 -9.72 -2.98
C GLU A 137 -26.44 -9.90 -2.25
N ASP A 138 -25.98 -11.14 -2.21
CA ASP A 138 -24.70 -11.49 -1.62
C ASP A 138 -23.55 -11.15 -2.57
N LEU A 139 -22.95 -9.99 -2.34
CA LEU A 139 -21.82 -9.50 -3.12
C LEU A 139 -20.56 -10.35 -2.99
N THR A 140 -20.45 -11.24 -1.99
CA THR A 140 -19.25 -12.09 -1.83
C THR A 140 -19.06 -13.05 -3.00
N SER A 141 -20.15 -13.41 -3.69
CA SER A 141 -20.11 -14.26 -4.87
C SER A 141 -20.04 -13.49 -6.19
N PHE A 142 -20.26 -12.18 -6.18
CA PHE A 142 -20.34 -11.33 -7.38
C PHE A 142 -19.12 -11.48 -8.29
N CYS A 143 -17.92 -11.38 -7.70
CA CYS A 143 -16.67 -11.48 -8.46
C CYS A 143 -16.46 -12.85 -9.14
N VAL A 144 -17.06 -13.91 -8.59
CA VAL A 144 -16.99 -15.25 -9.18
C VAL A 144 -18.06 -15.43 -10.25
N GLN A 145 -19.27 -14.91 -10.02
CA GLN A 145 -20.39 -15.00 -10.97
C GLN A 145 -20.07 -14.29 -12.29
N ASP A 146 -19.41 -13.13 -12.22
CA ASP A 146 -19.00 -12.35 -13.40
C ASP A 146 -17.65 -12.78 -14.00
N ASP A 147 -17.12 -13.94 -13.60
CA ASP A 147 -15.84 -14.53 -14.07
C ASP A 147 -14.58 -13.66 -13.85
N PHE A 148 -14.66 -12.63 -12.98
CA PHE A 148 -13.49 -11.86 -12.56
C PHE A 148 -12.52 -12.71 -11.73
N CYS A 149 -13.06 -13.53 -10.83
CA CYS A 149 -12.31 -14.41 -9.95
C CYS A 149 -12.62 -15.88 -10.25
N ARG A 150 -11.59 -16.71 -10.40
CA ARG A 150 -11.71 -18.17 -10.50
C ARG A 150 -11.11 -18.84 -9.27
N PRO A 151 -11.94 -19.49 -8.44
CA PRO A 151 -11.47 -20.22 -7.26
C PRO A 151 -10.36 -21.21 -7.62
N GLY A 152 -9.27 -21.19 -6.85
CA GLY A 152 -8.13 -22.09 -7.01
C GLY A 152 -7.16 -21.76 -8.15
N ARG A 153 -7.49 -20.84 -9.08
CA ARG A 153 -6.55 -20.33 -10.10
C ARG A 153 -5.96 -18.98 -9.76
N ASP A 154 -6.68 -18.19 -8.97
CA ASP A 154 -6.31 -16.81 -8.66
C ASP A 154 -5.88 -16.63 -7.19
N ALA A 155 -5.26 -17.64 -6.58
CA ALA A 155 -4.81 -17.58 -5.17
C ALA A 155 -3.80 -16.44 -4.90
N GLU A 156 -3.07 -16.01 -5.94
CA GLU A 156 -2.20 -14.83 -5.88
C GLU A 156 -3.01 -13.52 -5.71
N ALA A 157 -4.23 -13.46 -6.23
CA ALA A 157 -5.13 -12.32 -6.07
C ALA A 157 -5.60 -12.20 -4.61
N ASP A 158 -5.95 -13.32 -3.98
CA ASP A 158 -6.40 -13.35 -2.58
C ASP A 158 -5.28 -12.86 -1.64
N ALA A 159 -4.04 -13.31 -1.86
CA ALA A 159 -2.88 -12.86 -1.10
C ALA A 159 -2.60 -11.35 -1.28
N LEU A 160 -2.79 -10.84 -2.51
CA LEU A 160 -2.64 -9.43 -2.81
C LEU A 160 -3.71 -8.59 -2.10
N VAL A 161 -4.97 -9.04 -2.12
CA VAL A 161 -6.09 -8.38 -1.42
C VAL A 161 -5.84 -8.35 0.09
N GLU A 162 -5.45 -9.46 0.69
CA GLU A 162 -5.11 -9.52 2.12
C GLU A 162 -3.98 -8.54 2.47
N GLY A 163 -2.93 -8.46 1.64
CA GLY A 163 -1.83 -7.51 1.81
C GLY A 163 -2.26 -6.04 1.70
N ILE A 164 -3.22 -5.73 0.83
CA ILE A 164 -3.74 -4.36 0.67
C ILE A 164 -4.62 -3.97 1.86
N MET A 165 -5.55 -4.85 2.24
CA MET A 165 -6.55 -4.56 3.27
C MET A 165 -5.95 -4.52 4.68
N SER A 166 -5.01 -5.42 5.01
CA SER A 166 -4.32 -5.42 6.32
C SER A 166 -3.53 -4.13 6.58
N ASN A 167 -2.97 -3.51 5.54
CA ASN A 167 -2.21 -2.26 5.64
C ASN A 167 -3.08 -0.99 5.62
N LEU A 168 -4.39 -1.09 5.34
CA LEU A 168 -5.30 0.06 5.46
C LEU A 168 -5.64 0.34 6.93
N GLY A 169 -5.86 -0.69 7.74
CA GLY A 169 -6.18 -0.54 9.17
C GLY A 169 -5.07 0.15 9.98
N HIS A 170 -3.80 -0.13 9.70
CA HIS A 170 -2.67 0.48 10.45
C HIS A 170 -2.50 1.99 10.24
N LYS A 171 -3.06 2.58 9.17
CA LYS A 171 -2.91 4.02 8.92
C LYS A 171 -3.89 4.85 9.75
N GLU A 172 -5.03 4.28 10.14
CA GLU A 172 -6.02 4.92 11.01
C GLU A 172 -5.52 4.96 12.47
N ASP A 173 -4.81 3.92 12.92
CA ASP A 173 -4.25 3.85 14.27
C ASP A 173 -3.12 4.86 14.52
N CYS A 174 -2.38 5.25 13.48
CA CYS A 174 -1.32 6.26 13.61
C CYS A 174 -1.89 7.70 13.60
N ALA A 175 -3.01 7.94 12.91
CA ALA A 175 -3.64 9.26 12.84
C ALA A 175 -4.41 9.63 14.13
N ALA A 176 -4.89 8.64 14.88
CA ALA A 176 -5.61 8.87 16.13
C ALA A 176 -4.71 9.28 17.33
N SER A 177 -3.38 9.18 17.19
CA SER A 177 -2.44 9.47 18.29
C SER A 177 -1.87 10.90 18.32
N SER A 178 -2.17 11.76 17.35
CA SER A 178 -1.55 13.10 17.23
C SER A 178 -2.37 14.27 17.79
N ASP A 179 -3.62 14.07 18.22
CA ASP A 179 -4.52 15.15 18.67
C ASP A 179 -4.71 15.20 20.21
N THR A 180 -3.67 14.86 20.98
CA THR A 180 -3.62 15.16 22.42
C THR A 180 -2.31 15.88 22.76
N SER A 181 -2.30 17.20 22.56
CA SER A 181 -1.35 18.13 23.20
C SER A 181 -1.96 19.52 23.30
#